data_AF-A0A951USN7-F1
#
_entry.id   AF-A0A951USN7-F1
#
_cell.length_a   1.000
_cell.length_b   1.000
_cell.length_c   1.000
_cell.angle_alpha   90.00
_cell.angle_beta   90.00
_cell.angle_gamma   90.00
#
_symmetry.space_group_name_H-M   'P 1'
#
loop_
_entity.id
_entity.type
_entity.pdbx_description
1 polymer ?
#
loop_
_entity_poly.entity_id
_entity_poly.type
_entity_poly.pdbx_seq_one_letter_code
_entity_poly.pdbx_strand_id
1 'polypeptide(L)'
;MFQLVGIGEQAGSGIPKIYRNWKRQHWRSPELLDKVEPDQTLLGMLMVNLLPQETIKELDERFGSSFRELLHDQQLALAKILIYKPSINEFWSVCLSDRSTSNPCC
;
A
#
# COMPACT_ATOMS: atom_id res chain seq x y z
N MET A 1 -20.93 16.61 -25.92
CA MET A 1 -19.92 17.39 -26.68
C MET A 1 -18.53 16.78 -26.57
N PHE A 2 -17.92 16.61 -25.39
CA PHE A 2 -16.54 16.09 -25.24
C PHE A 2 -16.31 14.65 -25.72
N GLN A 3 -17.31 13.77 -25.62
CA GLN A 3 -17.22 12.39 -26.16
C GLN A 3 -17.08 12.35 -27.68
N LEU A 4 -17.69 13.31 -28.38
CA LEU A 4 -17.66 13.36 -29.87
C LEU A 4 -16.30 13.81 -30.41
N VAL A 5 -15.47 14.44 -29.58
CA VAL A 5 -14.09 14.84 -29.90
C VAL A 5 -13.08 13.77 -29.45
N GLY A 6 -13.55 12.66 -28.85
CA GLY A 6 -12.69 11.56 -28.37
C GLY A 6 -11.90 11.87 -27.08
N ILE A 7 -12.09 13.05 -26.48
CA ILE A 7 -11.39 13.51 -25.27
C ILE A 7 -12.23 13.23 -24.00
N GLY A 8 -13.54 12.98 -24.16
CA GLY A 8 -14.44 12.66 -23.05
C GLY A 8 -14.69 11.16 -22.92
N GLU A 9 -14.54 10.64 -21.71
CA GLU A 9 -15.01 9.29 -21.38
C GLU A 9 -16.54 9.25 -21.19
N GLN A 10 -17.11 8.06 -21.05
CA GLN A 10 -18.52 7.91 -20.69
C GLN A 10 -18.80 8.63 -19.36
N ALA A 11 -19.91 9.37 -19.27
CA ALA A 11 -20.31 10.06 -18.05
C ALA A 11 -20.30 9.07 -16.87
N GLY A 12 -19.64 9.43 -15.77
CA GLY A 12 -19.49 8.58 -14.58
C GLY A 12 -18.34 7.56 -14.62
N SER A 13 -17.62 7.39 -15.73
CA SER A 13 -16.53 6.40 -15.81
C SER A 13 -15.15 6.91 -15.36
N GLY A 14 -14.95 8.23 -15.33
CA GLY A 14 -13.66 8.84 -15.01
C GLY A 14 -13.22 8.61 -13.56
N ILE A 15 -14.10 8.88 -12.58
CA ILE A 15 -13.78 8.69 -11.16
C ILE A 15 -13.39 7.24 -10.85
N PRO A 16 -14.17 6.20 -11.22
CA PRO A 16 -13.75 4.81 -11.03
C PRO A 16 -12.40 4.45 -11.65
N LYS A 17 -12.07 5.01 -12.83
CA LYS A 17 -10.78 4.77 -13.49
C LYS A 17 -9.61 5.42 -12.75
N ILE A 18 -9.79 6.63 -12.21
CA ILE A 18 -8.78 7.29 -11.36
C ILE A 18 -8.49 6.40 -10.15
N TYR A 19 -9.51 6.01 -9.39
CA TYR A 19 -9.33 5.15 -8.21
C TYR A 19 -8.66 3.81 -8.56
N ARG A 20 -9.04 3.18 -9.68
CA ARG A 20 -8.43 1.93 -10.15
C ARG A 20 -6.94 2.11 -10.49
N ASN A 21 -6.58 3.18 -11.19
CA ASN A 21 -5.19 3.44 -11.58
C ASN A 21 -4.32 3.79 -10.37
N TRP A 22 -4.85 4.53 -9.39
CA TRP A 22 -4.15 4.82 -8.13
C TRP A 22 -3.92 3.55 -7.31
N LYS A 23 -4.94 2.69 -7.20
CA LYS A 23 -4.83 1.38 -6.54
C LYS A 23 -3.77 0.49 -7.21
N ARG A 24 -3.73 0.46 -8.55
CA ARG A 24 -2.71 -0.30 -9.32
C ARG A 24 -1.28 0.16 -9.05
N GLN A 25 -1.07 1.45 -8.74
CA GLN A 25 0.25 2.00 -8.44
C GLN A 25 0.58 1.97 -6.94
N HIS A 26 -0.28 1.37 -6.11
CA HIS A 26 -0.12 1.36 -4.65
C HIS A 26 -0.01 2.77 -4.03
N TRP A 27 -0.63 3.74 -4.70
CA TRP A 27 -0.73 5.11 -4.19
C TRP A 27 -1.88 5.22 -3.19
N ARG A 28 -1.75 6.18 -2.28
CA ARG A 28 -2.84 6.57 -1.39
C ARG A 28 -4.09 6.89 -2.20
N SER A 29 -5.23 6.37 -1.77
CA SER A 29 -6.51 6.63 -2.44
C SER A 29 -6.74 8.13 -2.59
N PRO A 30 -7.23 8.61 -3.75
CA PRO A 30 -7.66 9.99 -3.89
C PRO A 30 -8.69 10.37 -2.81
N GLU A 31 -8.64 11.61 -2.36
CA GLU A 31 -9.55 12.18 -1.36
C GLU A 31 -10.53 13.11 -2.07
N LEU A 32 -11.83 12.85 -1.88
CA LEU A 32 -12.90 13.71 -2.37
C LEU A 32 -13.40 14.58 -1.21
N LEU A 33 -13.30 15.89 -1.35
CA LEU A 33 -13.66 16.86 -0.33
C LEU A 33 -14.58 17.92 -0.92
N ASP A 34 -15.66 18.24 -0.23
CA ASP A 34 -16.53 19.34 -0.61
C ASP A 34 -16.21 20.56 0.26
N LYS A 35 -15.87 21.67 -0.39
CA LYS A 35 -15.77 22.99 0.23
C LYS A 35 -17.08 23.74 0.02
N VAL A 36 -17.58 24.33 1.09
CA VAL A 36 -18.82 25.10 1.08
C VAL A 36 -18.59 26.54 0.62
N GLU A 37 -17.42 27.11 0.91
CA GLU A 37 -17.05 28.48 0.52
C GLU A 37 -15.61 28.54 -0.01
N PRO A 38 -15.41 28.74 -1.32
CA PRO A 38 -16.43 28.66 -2.38
C PRO A 38 -17.02 27.25 -2.52
N ASP A 39 -18.23 27.13 -3.08
CA ASP A 39 -18.87 25.85 -3.39
C ASP A 39 -18.05 25.09 -4.45
N GLN A 40 -17.25 24.13 -4.00
CA GLN A 40 -16.26 23.43 -4.80
C GLN A 40 -16.06 22.00 -4.32
N THR A 41 -16.12 21.05 -5.25
CA THR A 41 -15.65 19.68 -5.02
C THR A 41 -14.18 19.56 -5.42
N LEU A 42 -13.36 19.18 -4.45
CA LEU A 42 -11.92 18.98 -4.60
C LEU A 42 -11.60 17.48 -4.65
N LEU A 43 -10.80 17.09 -5.63
CA LEU A 43 -10.21 15.75 -5.72
C LEU A 43 -8.71 15.84 -5.47
N GLY A 44 -8.30 15.55 -4.24
CA GLY A 44 -6.90 15.48 -3.85
C GLY A 44 -6.27 14.15 -4.26
N MET A 45 -5.21 14.20 -5.07
CA MET A 45 -4.47 13.01 -5.50
C MET A 45 -3.04 13.06 -4.98
N LEU A 46 -2.75 12.29 -3.94
CA LEU A 46 -1.41 12.21 -3.37
C LEU A 46 -0.61 11.13 -4.09
N MET A 47 0.51 11.50 -4.72
CA MET A 47 1.50 10.57 -5.31
C MET A 47 2.46 10.02 -4.24
N VAL A 48 1.92 9.65 -3.09
CA VAL A 48 2.70 9.04 -2.01
C VAL A 48 2.47 7.54 -2.09
N ASN A 49 3.55 6.80 -2.34
CA ASN A 49 3.55 5.35 -2.27
C ASN A 49 3.18 4.93 -0.84
N LEU A 50 2.13 4.12 -0.70
CA LEU A 50 1.72 3.61 0.60
C LEU A 50 2.73 2.59 1.17
N LEU A 51 3.58 2.03 0.29
CA LEU A 51 4.57 1.01 0.60
C LEU A 51 5.97 1.46 0.14
N PRO A 52 7.02 1.26 0.95
CA PRO A 52 8.41 1.47 0.51
C PRO A 52 8.72 0.62 -0.73
N GLN A 53 9.49 1.16 -1.67
CA GLN A 53 9.84 0.43 -2.90
C GLN A 53 10.66 -0.82 -2.60
N GLU A 54 11.49 -0.77 -1.55
CA GLU A 54 12.29 -1.87 -1.05
C GLU A 54 11.40 -3.04 -0.61
N THR A 55 10.30 -2.76 0.08
CA THR A 55 9.32 -3.77 0.51
C THR A 55 8.66 -4.45 -0.68
N ILE A 56 8.26 -3.68 -1.70
CA ILE A 56 7.64 -4.25 -2.91
C ILE A 56 8.64 -5.12 -3.66
N LYS A 57 9.88 -4.66 -3.80
CA LYS A 57 10.96 -5.40 -4.47
C LYS A 57 11.27 -6.71 -3.75
N GLU A 58 11.39 -6.68 -2.42
CA GLU A 58 11.63 -7.88 -1.61
C GLU A 58 10.47 -8.89 -1.73
N LEU A 59 9.23 -8.42 -1.77
CA LEU A 59 8.07 -9.31 -1.99
C LEU A 59 8.06 -9.90 -3.40
N ASP A 60 8.41 -9.12 -4.41
CA ASP A 60 8.51 -9.60 -5.80
C ASP A 60 9.65 -10.60 -5.98
N GLU A 61 10.79 -10.40 -5.33
CA GLU A 61 11.92 -11.34 -5.32
C GLU A 61 11.57 -12.65 -4.59
N ARG A 62 10.84 -12.58 -3.47
CA ARG A 62 10.49 -13.76 -2.66
C ARG A 62 9.34 -14.58 -3.22
N PHE A 63 8.33 -13.94 -3.80
CA PHE A 63 7.07 -14.58 -4.19
C PHE A 63 6.78 -14.50 -5.69
N GLY A 64 7.51 -13.67 -6.45
CA GLY A 64 7.45 -13.61 -7.91
C GLY A 64 6.04 -13.42 -8.47
N SER A 65 5.68 -14.27 -9.44
CA SER A 65 4.36 -14.24 -10.09
C SER A 65 3.21 -14.41 -9.11
N SER A 66 3.37 -15.26 -8.09
CA SER A 66 2.32 -15.49 -7.10
C SER A 66 1.97 -14.23 -6.32
N PHE A 67 2.91 -13.31 -6.11
CA PHE A 67 2.62 -12.01 -5.47
C PHE A 67 1.90 -11.05 -6.42
N ARG A 68 2.30 -11.01 -7.69
CA ARG A 68 1.68 -10.13 -8.71
C ARG A 68 0.24 -10.51 -9.02
N GLU A 69 -0.12 -11.78 -8.86
CA GLU A 69 -1.48 -12.30 -9.05
C GLU A 69 -2.41 -12.06 -7.86
N LEU A 70 -1.87 -11.68 -6.69
CA LEU A 70 -2.68 -11.42 -5.50
C LEU A 70 -3.58 -10.19 -5.68
N LEU A 71 -4.73 -10.25 -5.00
CA LEU A 71 -5.57 -9.07 -4.81
C LEU A 71 -4.78 -8.02 -4.02
N HIS A 72 -5.01 -6.75 -4.36
CA HIS A 72 -4.32 -5.61 -3.75
C HIS A 72 -4.35 -5.62 -2.22
N ASP A 73 -5.47 -6.03 -1.63
CA ASP A 73 -5.65 -6.04 -0.17
C ASP A 73 -4.75 -7.12 0.47
N GLN A 74 -4.49 -8.22 -0.23
CA GLN A 74 -3.54 -9.25 0.20
C GLN A 74 -2.08 -8.82 0.01
N GLN A 75 -1.77 -8.09 -1.06
CA GLN A 75 -0.43 -7.48 -1.25
C GLN A 75 -0.14 -6.46 -0.14
N LEU A 76 -1.11 -5.63 0.22
CA LEU A 76 -1.01 -4.68 1.33
C LEU A 76 -0.83 -5.40 2.68
N ALA A 77 -1.57 -6.50 2.91
CA ALA A 77 -1.42 -7.29 4.13
C ALA A 77 -0.01 -7.88 4.24
N LEU A 78 0.51 -8.47 3.17
CA LEU A 78 1.88 -9.00 3.14
C LEU A 78 2.94 -7.92 3.34
N ALA A 79 2.77 -6.76 2.69
CA ALA A 79 3.69 -5.64 2.84
C ALA A 79 3.67 -5.08 4.27
N LYS A 80 2.51 -4.94 4.90
CA LYS A 80 2.41 -4.58 6.32
C LYS A 80 3.10 -5.60 7.22
N ILE A 81 2.91 -6.90 6.96
CA ILE A 81 3.59 -7.95 7.72
C ILE A 81 5.09 -7.80 7.59
N LEU A 82 5.62 -7.59 6.37
CA LEU A 82 7.06 -7.42 6.13
C LEU A 82 7.61 -6.18 6.84
N ILE A 83 6.92 -5.04 6.76
CA ILE A 83 7.31 -3.77 7.38
C ILE A 83 7.26 -3.86 8.92
N TYR A 84 6.29 -4.58 9.48
CA TYR A 84 6.13 -4.72 10.93
C TYR A 84 7.02 -5.83 11.52
N LYS A 85 7.44 -6.81 10.70
CA LYS A 85 8.33 -7.91 11.10
C LYS A 85 9.67 -7.52 11.74
N PRO A 86 10.41 -6.48 11.30
CA PRO A 86 11.70 -6.13 11.91
C PRO A 86 11.58 -5.83 13.40
N SER A 87 10.46 -5.26 13.86
CA SER A 87 10.24 -4.94 15.29
C SER A 87 10.09 -6.19 16.18
N ILE A 88 9.56 -7.28 15.65
CA ILE A 88 9.40 -8.54 16.40
C ILE A 88 10.70 -9.35 16.40
N ASN A 89 11.47 -9.35 15.33
CA ASN A 89 12.66 -10.20 15.22
C ASN A 89 13.87 -9.67 16.02
N GLU A 90 14.01 -8.36 16.21
CA GLU A 90 15.01 -7.81 17.14
C GLU A 90 14.67 -8.12 18.60
N PHE A 91 13.37 -8.18 18.92
CA PHE A 91 12.92 -8.50 20.27
C PHE A 91 13.19 -9.96 20.64
N TRP A 92 12.96 -10.89 19.69
CA TRP A 92 13.25 -12.31 19.91
C TRP A 92 14.73 -12.67 19.84
N SER A 93 15.57 -11.96 19.08
CA SER A 93 17.01 -12.22 19.06
C SER A 93 17.69 -11.81 20.37
N VAL A 94 17.24 -10.71 20.99
CA VAL A 94 17.67 -10.31 22.34
C VAL A 94 17.20 -11.33 23.40
N CYS A 95 15.95 -11.77 23.36
CA CYS A 95 15.44 -12.73 24.36
C CYS A 95 15.92 -14.18 24.17
N LEU A 96 16.28 -14.62 22.97
CA LEU A 96 16.81 -15.97 22.71
C LEU A 96 18.33 -16.08 22.92
N SER A 97 19.06 -14.95 22.93
CA SER A 97 20.48 -14.91 23.31
C SER A 97 20.70 -15.17 24.81
N ASP A 98 19.70 -14.94 25.66
CA ASP A 98 19.81 -15.08 27.13
C ASP A 98 19.41 -16.45 27.68
N ARG A 99 19.03 -17.41 26.84
CA ARG A 99 18.59 -18.74 27.29
C ARG A 99 19.62 -19.86 27.08
N SER A 100 20.89 -19.52 26.81
CA SER A 100 21.99 -20.52 26.71
C SER A 100 22.98 -20.50 27.89
N THR A 101 22.88 -19.56 28.83
CA THR A 101 23.56 -19.66 30.13
C THR A 101 22.64 -20.33 31.14
N SER A 102 22.46 -21.64 30.96
CA SER A 102 22.16 -22.52 32.08
C SER A 102 23.33 -22.45 33.07
N ASN A 103 23.23 -21.58 34.07
CA ASN A 103 23.92 -21.78 35.33
C ASN A 103 22.85 -22.10 36.38
N PRO A 104 22.78 -23.33 36.90
CA PRO A 104 22.08 -23.56 38.15
C PRO A 104 22.95 -23.04 39.29
N CYS A 105 22.30 -22.61 40.38
CA CYS A 105 22.87 -22.25 41.69
C CYS A 105 23.43 -20.82 41.81
N CYS A 106 22.69 -19.93 42.47
CA CYS A 106 22.74 -19.63 43.91
C CYS A 106 21.89 -18.39 44.21
#